data_AF-A0A365YNM2-F1
#
_entry.id   AF-A0A365YNM2-F1
#
_cell.length_a   1.000
_cell.length_b   1.000
_cell.length_c   1.000
_cell.angle_alpha   90.00
_cell.angle_beta   90.00
_cell.angle_gamma   90.00
#
_symmetry.space_group_name_H-M   'P 1'
#
loop_
_entity.id
_entity.type
_entity.pdbx_description
1 polymer ?
#
loop_
_entity_poly.entity_id
_entity_poly.type
_entity_poly.pdbx_seq_one_letter_code
_entity_poly.pdbx_strand_id
1 'polypeptide(L)'
;MPALAPSKRPATGGSLGALWRAVVAALAAGLFGTGIHASLFYAGDTPIIWGVGLAWLLLGLLVYWAVVASGKMWAGAVAFIGCYVTVGVISYVGNDQMLLSAGYFKFLPGPTLASLLWMYGMVIPAVIALMSALRVLRKANRKA
;
A
#
# COMPACT_ATOMS: atom_id res chain seq x y z
N MET A 1 12.95 46.49 -7.33
CA MET A 1 11.81 45.60 -7.03
C MET A 1 12.04 45.00 -5.66
N PRO A 2 11.21 45.29 -4.64
CA PRO A 2 11.40 44.70 -3.32
C PRO A 2 11.15 43.19 -3.39
N ALA A 3 12.04 42.42 -2.76
CA ALA A 3 11.94 40.97 -2.69
C ALA A 3 10.65 40.57 -1.97
N LEU A 4 9.85 39.71 -2.61
CA LEU A 4 8.66 39.11 -2.01
C LEU A 4 9.07 38.41 -0.71
N ALA A 5 8.43 38.79 0.39
CA ALA A 5 8.65 38.18 1.70
C ALA A 5 8.46 36.64 1.62
N PRO A 6 9.23 35.83 2.38
CA PRO A 6 9.09 34.39 2.36
C PRO A 6 7.64 34.02 2.69
N SER A 7 6.94 33.39 1.74
CA SER A 7 5.61 32.87 2.02
C SER A 7 5.76 31.86 3.16
N LYS A 8 5.10 32.13 4.30
CA LYS A 8 5.01 31.17 5.39
C LYS A 8 4.24 29.97 4.85
N ARG A 9 4.96 28.94 4.42
CA ARG A 9 4.34 27.66 4.04
C ARG A 9 3.39 27.25 5.17
N PRO A 10 2.16 26.83 4.86
CA PRO A 10 1.36 26.14 5.86
C PRO A 10 2.19 24.95 6.35
N ALA A 11 2.33 24.82 7.67
CA ALA A 11 3.14 23.80 8.29
C ALA A 11 2.82 22.44 7.65
N THR A 12 3.83 21.82 7.02
CA THR A 12 3.77 20.40 6.66
C THR A 12 3.34 19.66 7.92
N GLY A 13 2.25 18.87 7.82
CA GLY A 13 1.57 18.31 8.99
C GLY A 13 2.56 17.74 10.02
N GLY A 14 2.31 18.03 11.30
CA GLY A 14 3.17 17.59 12.40
C GLY A 14 3.46 16.08 12.34
N SER A 15 4.58 15.64 12.89
CA SER A 15 4.99 14.22 12.84
C SER A 15 3.93 13.26 13.36
N LEU A 16 3.13 13.69 14.33
CA LEU A 16 1.99 12.92 14.83
C LEU A 16 0.91 12.70 13.77
N GLY A 17 0.57 13.74 12.98
CA GLY A 17 -0.38 13.62 11.88
C GLY A 17 0.14 12.75 10.74
N ALA A 18 1.45 12.76 10.49
CA ALA A 18 2.10 11.87 9.53
C ALA A 18 2.03 10.40 10.00
N LEU A 19 2.30 10.15 11.29
CA LEU A 19 2.18 8.83 11.89
C LEU A 19 0.74 8.31 11.83
N TRP A 20 -0.24 9.13 12.20
CA TRP A 20 -1.65 8.76 12.14
C TRP A 20 -2.07 8.33 10.72
N ARG A 21 -1.72 9.13 9.70
CA ARG A 21 -2.00 8.79 8.30
C ARG A 21 -1.30 7.50 7.88
N ALA A 22 -0.07 7.27 8.32
CA ALA A 22 0.67 6.06 8.03
C ALA A 22 0.00 4.83 8.65
N VAL A 23 -0.45 4.92 9.90
CA VAL A 23 -1.16 3.83 10.61
C VAL A 23 -2.51 3.54 9.94
N VAL A 24 -3.30 4.58 9.63
CA VAL A 24 -4.58 4.41 8.92
C VAL A 24 -4.36 3.75 7.55
N ALA A 25 -3.37 4.22 6.79
CA ALA A 25 -3.03 3.63 5.49
C ALA A 25 -2.58 2.17 5.63
N ALA A 26 -1.75 1.85 6.63
CA ALA A 26 -1.29 0.51 6.92
C ALA A 26 -2.44 -0.46 7.23
N LEU A 27 -3.31 -0.09 8.18
CA LEU A 27 -4.42 -0.93 8.60
C LEU A 27 -5.46 -1.08 7.49
N ALA A 28 -5.84 0.00 6.82
CA ALA A 28 -6.79 -0.04 5.73
C ALA A 28 -6.26 -0.87 4.55
N ALA A 29 -5.02 -0.65 4.11
CA ALA A 29 -4.42 -1.43 3.03
C ALA A 29 -4.28 -2.91 3.42
N GLY A 30 -3.84 -3.19 4.65
CA GLY A 30 -3.67 -4.56 5.14
C GLY A 30 -4.99 -5.33 5.24
N LEU A 31 -6.00 -4.76 5.90
CA LEU A 31 -7.29 -5.41 6.11
C LEU A 31 -8.07 -5.57 4.79
N PHE A 32 -8.30 -4.47 4.08
CA PHE A 32 -9.10 -4.51 2.85
C PHE A 32 -8.33 -5.18 1.71
N GLY A 33 -7.02 -4.97 1.61
CA GLY A 33 -6.19 -5.65 0.60
C GLY A 33 -6.21 -7.16 0.80
N THR A 34 -6.11 -7.64 2.04
CA THR A 34 -6.22 -9.09 2.34
C THR A 34 -7.62 -9.62 2.04
N GLY A 35 -8.69 -8.86 2.27
CA GLY A 35 -10.03 -9.29 1.85
C GLY A 35 -10.21 -9.37 0.33
N ILE A 36 -9.64 -8.42 -0.42
CA ILE A 36 -9.85 -8.28 -1.87
C ILE A 36 -8.92 -9.18 -2.67
N HIS A 37 -7.69 -9.47 -2.20
CA HIS A 37 -6.66 -10.12 -3.02
C HIS A 37 -7.07 -11.51 -3.55
N ALA A 38 -7.87 -12.24 -2.79
CA ALA A 38 -8.34 -13.58 -3.14
C ALA A 38 -9.51 -13.56 -4.15
N SER A 39 -9.96 -12.37 -4.57
CA SER A 39 -11.03 -12.24 -5.56
C SER A 39 -10.53 -12.69 -6.93
N LEU A 40 -11.20 -13.71 -7.46
CA LEU A 40 -10.91 -14.33 -8.75
C LEU A 40 -12.21 -14.76 -9.41
N PHE A 41 -12.19 -14.91 -10.73
CA PHE A 41 -13.24 -15.60 -11.47
C PHE A 41 -12.62 -16.64 -12.39
N TYR A 42 -13.44 -17.58 -12.83
CA TYR A 42 -13.01 -18.65 -13.73
C TYR A 42 -13.56 -18.41 -15.13
N ALA A 43 -12.68 -18.43 -16.12
CA ALA A 43 -13.05 -18.50 -17.53
C ALA A 43 -12.79 -19.93 -18.01
N GLY A 44 -13.82 -20.78 -17.94
CA GLY A 44 -13.65 -22.24 -18.03
C GLY A 44 -12.78 -22.72 -16.86
N ASP A 45 -11.74 -23.50 -17.15
CA ASP A 45 -10.80 -24.02 -16.13
C ASP A 45 -9.67 -23.05 -15.77
N THR A 46 -9.61 -21.88 -16.43
CA THR A 46 -8.52 -20.92 -16.21
C THR A 46 -8.90 -19.91 -15.12
N PRO A 47 -8.14 -19.84 -14.00
CA PRO A 47 -8.38 -18.82 -12.97
C PRO A 47 -7.86 -17.46 -13.42
N ILE A 48 -8.71 -16.43 -13.38
CA ILE A 48 -8.35 -15.04 -13.63
C ILE A 48 -8.28 -14.30 -12.29
N ILE A 49 -7.06 -13.98 -11.89
CA ILE A 49 -6.72 -13.39 -10.58
C ILE A 49 -6.66 -11.87 -10.72
N TRP A 50 -7.79 -11.20 -10.53
CA TRP A 50 -7.89 -9.73 -10.66
C TRP A 50 -7.81 -9.02 -9.30
N GLY A 51 -8.20 -9.69 -8.21
CA GLY A 51 -8.25 -9.10 -6.87
C GLY A 51 -6.91 -8.55 -6.40
N VAL A 52 -5.80 -9.24 -6.71
CA VAL A 52 -4.44 -8.79 -6.39
C VAL A 52 -4.14 -7.42 -7.02
N GLY A 53 -4.54 -7.21 -8.28
CA GLY A 53 -4.32 -5.93 -8.97
C GLY A 53 -5.01 -4.77 -8.26
N LEU A 54 -6.25 -4.99 -7.78
CA LEU A 54 -6.96 -3.98 -7.00
C LEU A 54 -6.38 -3.78 -5.60
N ALA A 55 -5.96 -4.85 -4.93
CA ALA A 55 -5.30 -4.76 -3.64
C ALA A 55 -3.98 -3.97 -3.74
N TRP A 56 -3.20 -4.19 -4.81
CA TRP A 56 -2.00 -3.42 -5.11
C TRP A 56 -2.29 -1.96 -5.40
N LEU A 57 -3.35 -1.68 -6.18
CA LEU A 57 -3.77 -0.31 -6.46
C LEU A 57 -4.16 0.42 -5.16
N LEU A 58 -4.94 -0.23 -4.30
CA LEU A 58 -5.33 0.31 -2.99
C LEU A 58 -4.11 0.63 -2.12
N LEU A 59 -3.18 -0.32 -1.99
CA LEU A 59 -1.94 -0.13 -1.24
C LEU A 59 -1.14 1.05 -1.79
N GLY A 60 -0.93 1.10 -3.11
CA GLY A 60 -0.20 2.18 -3.77
C GLY A 60 -0.85 3.55 -3.53
N LEU A 61 -2.18 3.64 -3.66
CA LEU A 61 -2.92 4.88 -3.41
C LEU A 61 -2.81 5.33 -1.96
N LEU A 62 -2.91 4.42 -0.99
CA LEU A 62 -2.82 4.75 0.43
C LEU A 62 -1.39 5.14 0.87
N VAL A 63 -0.37 4.45 0.34
CA VAL A 63 1.04 4.83 0.54
C VAL A 63 1.32 6.22 -0.06
N TYR A 64 0.86 6.45 -1.29
CA TYR A 64 0.99 7.74 -1.95
C TYR A 64 0.29 8.85 -1.16
N TRP A 65 -0.95 8.61 -0.72
CA TRP A 65 -1.74 9.54 0.09
C TRP A 65 -1.05 9.87 1.41
N ALA A 66 -0.53 8.87 2.13
CA ALA A 66 0.17 9.07 3.39
C ALA A 66 1.36 10.01 3.24
N VAL A 67 2.12 9.89 2.13
CA VAL A 67 3.26 10.78 1.83
C VAL A 67 2.79 12.17 1.42
N VAL A 68 1.92 12.28 0.41
CA VAL A 68 1.54 13.59 -0.16
C VAL A 68 0.77 14.43 0.86
N ALA A 69 -0.12 13.83 1.63
CA ALA A 69 -0.93 14.55 2.59
C ALA A 69 -0.18 14.91 3.89
N SER A 70 0.95 14.27 4.18
CA SER A 70 1.83 14.64 5.30
C SER A 70 3.02 15.49 4.88
N GLY A 71 3.41 15.45 3.61
CA GLY A 71 4.67 16.02 3.12
C GLY A 71 5.91 15.23 3.56
N LYS A 72 5.77 14.01 4.11
CA LYS A 72 6.86 13.23 4.68
C LYS A 72 6.99 11.86 4.01
N MET A 73 8.14 11.60 3.39
CA MET A 73 8.42 10.32 2.70
C MET A 73 8.35 9.11 3.66
N TRP A 74 8.83 9.27 4.89
CA TRP A 74 8.85 8.18 5.87
C TRP A 74 7.44 7.69 6.24
N ALA A 75 6.41 8.55 6.12
CA ALA A 75 5.03 8.15 6.39
C ALA A 75 4.55 7.05 5.43
N GLY A 76 4.94 7.13 4.15
CA GLY A 76 4.65 6.08 3.18
C GLY A 76 5.40 4.78 3.45
N ALA A 77 6.66 4.88 3.91
CA ALA A 77 7.44 3.69 4.30
C ALA A 77 6.81 2.99 5.50
N VAL A 78 6.38 3.74 6.52
CA VAL A 78 5.67 3.20 7.69
C VAL A 78 4.31 2.63 7.29
N ALA A 79 3.58 3.26 6.36
CA ALA A 79 2.34 2.71 5.83
C ALA A 79 2.55 1.34 5.17
N PHE A 80 3.58 1.21 4.34
CA PHE A 80 3.92 -0.05 3.68
C PHE A 80 4.35 -1.13 4.69
N ILE A 81 5.28 -0.82 5.59
CA ILE A 81 5.74 -1.76 6.62
C ILE A 81 4.57 -2.20 7.51
N GLY A 82 3.75 -1.24 7.94
CA GLY A 82 2.58 -1.52 8.76
C GLY A 82 1.54 -2.38 8.02
N CYS A 83 1.34 -2.17 6.72
CA CYS A 83 0.50 -3.04 5.89
C CYS A 83 1.06 -4.47 5.89
N TYR A 84 2.37 -4.64 5.63
CA TYR A 84 3.01 -5.95 5.63
C TYR A 84 2.84 -6.67 6.98
N VAL A 85 3.06 -5.95 8.09
CA VAL A 85 2.85 -6.47 9.45
C VAL A 85 1.38 -6.84 9.69
N THR A 86 0.44 -5.99 9.26
CA THR A 86 -1.02 -6.25 9.40
C THR A 86 -1.41 -7.53 8.67
N VAL A 87 -0.96 -7.68 7.42
CA VAL A 87 -1.17 -8.89 6.61
C VAL A 87 -0.57 -10.11 7.32
N GLY A 88 0.66 -10.01 7.82
CA GLY A 88 1.33 -11.06 8.59
C GLY A 88 0.51 -11.50 9.81
N VAL A 89 0.09 -10.55 10.65
CA VAL A 89 -0.72 -10.84 11.85
C VAL A 89 -2.03 -11.54 11.48
N ILE A 90 -2.78 -11.04 10.50
CA ILE A 90 -4.05 -11.66 10.07
C ILE A 90 -3.82 -13.08 9.53
N SER A 91 -2.68 -13.31 8.89
CA SER A 91 -2.38 -14.61 8.28
C SER A 91 -1.92 -15.67 9.28
N TYR A 92 -1.39 -15.25 10.44
CA TYR A 92 -0.93 -16.16 11.50
C TYR A 92 -1.95 -16.32 12.65
N VAL A 93 -2.91 -15.40 12.78
CA VAL A 93 -3.92 -15.43 13.85
C VAL A 93 -5.23 -15.99 13.30
N GLY A 94 -5.41 -17.31 13.43
CA GLY A 94 -6.66 -18.00 13.09
C GLY A 94 -6.43 -19.40 12.49
N ASN A 95 -7.48 -20.21 12.45
CA ASN A 95 -7.49 -21.49 11.72
C ASN A 95 -7.71 -21.30 10.21
N ASP A 96 -8.27 -20.16 9.80
CA ASP A 96 -8.53 -19.82 8.41
C ASP A 96 -7.36 -19.03 7.83
N GLN A 97 -6.43 -19.73 7.17
CA GLN A 97 -5.32 -19.08 6.49
C GLN A 97 -5.82 -18.37 5.23
N MET A 98 -5.99 -17.05 5.31
CA MET A 98 -6.29 -16.22 4.14
C MET A 98 -5.14 -16.14 3.13
N LEU A 99 -3.93 -16.56 3.51
CA LEU A 99 -2.78 -16.68 2.61
C LEU A 99 -2.34 -18.12 2.50
N LEU A 100 -2.38 -18.63 1.27
CA LEU A 100 -1.91 -19.96 0.95
C LEU A 100 -0.41 -19.96 0.68
N SER A 101 0.28 -20.95 1.25
CA SER A 101 1.68 -21.21 0.94
C SER A 101 1.84 -21.89 -0.41
N ALA A 102 3.05 -21.86 -0.97
CA ALA A 102 3.36 -22.48 -2.26
C ALA A 102 3.03 -24.00 -2.32
N GLY A 103 2.95 -24.68 -1.17
CA GLY A 103 2.59 -26.10 -1.10
C GLY A 103 1.16 -26.41 -1.57
N TYR A 104 0.26 -25.42 -1.55
CA TYR A 104 -1.12 -25.57 -1.99
C TYR A 104 -1.32 -25.40 -3.50
N PHE A 105 -0.27 -25.05 -4.25
CA PHE A 105 -0.37 -24.77 -5.68
C PHE A 105 -0.96 -25.93 -6.48
N LYS A 106 -0.63 -27.17 -6.10
CA LYS A 106 -1.14 -28.39 -6.77
C LYS A 106 -2.64 -28.62 -6.58
N PHE A 107 -3.24 -28.00 -5.57
CA PHE A 107 -4.65 -28.16 -5.22
C PHE A 107 -5.47 -26.91 -5.60
N LEU A 108 -4.92 -25.72 -5.37
CA LEU A 108 -5.57 -24.43 -5.53
C LEU A 108 -4.61 -23.45 -6.22
N PRO A 109 -4.29 -23.63 -7.51
CA PRO A 109 -3.26 -22.84 -8.19
C PRO A 109 -3.62 -21.34 -8.26
N GLY A 110 -4.86 -21.01 -8.58
CA GLY A 110 -5.35 -19.62 -8.64
C GLY A 110 -5.24 -18.89 -7.29
N PRO A 111 -5.91 -19.37 -6.23
CA PRO A 111 -5.77 -18.81 -4.89
C PRO A 111 -4.32 -18.75 -4.39
N THR A 112 -3.52 -19.77 -4.64
CA THR A 112 -2.11 -19.81 -4.21
C THR A 112 -1.29 -18.73 -4.91
N LEU A 113 -1.45 -18.57 -6.23
CA LEU A 113 -0.82 -17.46 -6.97
C LEU A 113 -1.26 -16.10 -6.43
N ALA A 114 -2.55 -15.94 -6.14
CA ALA A 114 -3.08 -14.70 -5.59
C ALA A 114 -2.40 -14.35 -4.25
N SER A 115 -2.30 -15.31 -3.33
CA SER A 115 -1.64 -15.13 -2.03
C SER A 115 -0.14 -14.83 -2.17
N LEU A 116 0.56 -15.54 -3.06
CA LEU A 116 1.99 -15.29 -3.30
C LEU A 116 2.22 -13.89 -3.88
N LEU A 117 1.43 -13.48 -4.87
CA LEU A 117 1.54 -12.14 -5.46
C LEU A 117 1.18 -11.05 -4.46
N TRP A 118 0.17 -11.25 -3.62
CA TRP A 118 -0.17 -10.30 -2.56
C TRP A 118 0.97 -10.17 -1.55
N MET A 119 1.44 -11.28 -0.99
CA MET A 119 2.46 -11.28 0.05
C MET A 119 3.82 -10.76 -0.42
N TYR A 120 4.31 -11.26 -1.56
CA TYR A 120 5.67 -10.95 -2.02
C TYR A 120 5.72 -9.80 -3.02
N GLY A 121 4.63 -9.55 -3.74
CA GLY A 121 4.59 -8.51 -4.77
C GLY A 121 4.16 -7.13 -4.28
N MET A 122 3.63 -7.00 -3.05
CA MET A 122 3.16 -5.71 -2.51
C MET A 122 4.23 -4.61 -2.44
N VAL A 123 5.52 -4.97 -2.49
CA VAL A 123 6.63 -4.00 -2.59
C VAL A 123 6.57 -3.18 -3.89
N ILE A 124 6.12 -3.77 -4.99
CA ILE A 124 6.07 -3.14 -6.32
C ILE A 124 5.18 -1.88 -6.31
N PRO A 125 3.87 -1.98 -5.96
CA PRO A 125 3.00 -0.80 -5.93
C PRO A 125 3.46 0.23 -4.89
N ALA A 126 4.02 -0.21 -3.75
CA ALA A 126 4.53 0.70 -2.72
C ALA A 126 5.70 1.55 -3.24
N VAL A 127 6.68 0.93 -3.92
CA VAL A 127 7.82 1.65 -4.52
C VAL A 127 7.35 2.63 -5.60
N ILE A 128 6.45 2.21 -6.49
CA ILE A 128 5.88 3.08 -7.53
C ILE A 128 5.18 4.29 -6.90
N ALA A 129 4.39 4.08 -5.84
CA ALA A 129 3.71 5.13 -5.11
C ALA A 129 4.69 6.12 -4.45
N LEU A 130 5.73 5.63 -3.78
CA LEU A 130 6.77 6.45 -3.17
C LEU A 130 7.52 7.30 -4.21
N MET A 131 7.90 6.71 -5.35
CA MET A 131 8.56 7.44 -6.43
C MET A 131 7.65 8.53 -7.01
N SER A 132 6.36 8.23 -7.19
CA SER A 132 5.37 9.18 -7.68
C SER A 132 5.15 10.33 -6.69
N ALA A 133 5.02 10.02 -5.40
CA ALA A 133 4.88 11.02 -4.34
C ALA A 133 6.13 11.90 -4.24
N LEU A 134 7.33 11.32 -4.35
CA LEU A 134 8.59 12.06 -4.34
C LEU A 134 8.66 13.10 -5.47
N ARG A 135 8.20 12.75 -6.67
CA ARG A 135 8.12 13.70 -7.80
C ARG A 135 7.19 14.87 -7.48
N VAL A 136 6.05 14.60 -6.85
CA VAL A 136 5.07 15.62 -6.44
C VAL A 136 5.66 16.55 -5.37
N LEU A 137 6.27 16.00 -4.33
CA LEU A 137 6.92 16.79 -3.28
C LEU A 137 8.06 17.65 -3.82
N ARG A 138 8.90 17.09 -4.71
CA ARG A 138 9.97 17.86 -5.38
C ARG A 138 9.41 19.02 -6.20
N LYS A 139 8.32 18.80 -6.95
CA LYS A 139 7.67 19.85 -7.75
C LYS A 139 7.07 20.95 -6.86
N ALA A 140 6.43 20.56 -5.76
CA ALA A 140 5.91 21.52 -4.78
C ALA A 140 7.04 22.35 -4.16
N ASN A 141 8.17 21.72 -3.82
CA ASN A 141 9.33 22.41 -3.26
C ASN A 141 10.02 23.38 -4.22
N ARG A 142 9.96 23.15 -5.54
CA ARG A 142 10.53 24.06 -6.55
C ARG A 142 9.67 25.30 -6.82
N LYS A 143 8.38 25.24 -6.50
CA LYS A 143 7.41 26.33 -6.74
C LYS A 143 7.28 27.30 -5.56
N ALA A 144 7.96 27.03 -4.46
CA ALA A 144 7.84 27.74 -3.20
C ALA A 144 9.22 28.24 -2.78
#